data_AF-A0A453GXI5-F1
#
_entry.id   AF-A0A453GXI5-F1
#
_cell.length_a   1.000
_cell.length_b   1.000
_cell.length_c   1.000
_cell.angle_alpha   90.00
_cell.angle_beta   90.00
_cell.angle_gamma   90.00
#
_symmetry.space_group_name_H-M   'P 1'
#
loop_
_entity.id
_entity.type
_entity.pdbx_description
1 polymer ?
#
loop_
_entity_poly.entity_id
_entity_poly.type
_entity_poly.pdbx_seq_one_letter_code
_entity_poly.pdbx_strand_id
1 'polypeptide(L)'
;MSNCNSTQVEVFDGFMDTMVDALKVVEDKEDWGLFIDSCFTHCQSIFGLSWNSAISPRLGNKTIAEVVGDWYHGRSQGVKEIDCEYPCNPTCNSLLPT
;
A
#
# COMPACT_ATOMS: atom_id res chain seq x y z
N MET A 1 -3.60 16.48 1.65
CA MET A 1 -4.40 16.20 2.85
C MET A 1 -3.61 16.66 4.08
N SER A 2 -3.49 17.96 4.30
CA SER A 2 -2.50 18.55 5.23
C SER A 2 -3.12 19.22 6.47
N ASN A 3 -4.43 19.10 6.69
CA ASN A 3 -5.16 19.73 7.79
C ASN A 3 -6.30 18.84 8.34
N CYS A 4 -6.06 17.52 8.45
CA CYS A 4 -7.01 16.65 9.13
C CYS A 4 -6.89 16.83 10.65
N ASN A 5 -8.01 16.86 11.37
CA ASN A 5 -8.02 16.76 12.84
C ASN A 5 -7.97 15.29 13.28
N SER A 6 -7.79 15.04 14.58
CA SER A 6 -7.68 13.67 15.12
C SER A 6 -8.89 12.80 14.76
N THR A 7 -10.11 13.31 14.89
CA THR A 7 -11.34 12.57 14.55
C THR A 7 -11.40 12.20 13.06
N GLN A 8 -10.90 13.04 12.17
CA GLN A 8 -10.83 12.71 10.74
C GLN A 8 -9.77 11.66 10.44
N VAL A 9 -8.66 11.65 11.19
CA VAL A 9 -7.63 10.61 11.08
C VAL A 9 -8.16 9.27 11.56
N GLU A 10 -8.87 9.25 12.70
CA GLU A 10 -9.51 8.04 13.24
C GLU A 10 -10.47 7.35 12.26
N VAL A 11 -11.13 8.13 11.37
CA VAL A 11 -11.96 7.55 10.30
C VAL A 11 -11.14 6.77 9.28
N PHE A 12 -9.94 7.26 8.92
CA PHE A 12 -9.04 6.54 8.01
C PHE A 12 -8.46 5.30 8.66
N ASP A 13 -8.06 5.38 9.93
CA ASP A 13 -7.53 4.23 10.67
C ASP A 13 -8.60 3.15 10.82
N GLY A 14 -9.83 3.52 11.19
CA GLY A 14 -10.96 2.57 11.25
C GLY A 14 -11.32 1.95 9.90
N PHE A 15 -11.16 2.70 8.80
CA PHE A 15 -11.34 2.15 7.44
C PHE A 15 -10.24 1.14 7.10
N MET A 16 -8.98 1.48 7.39
CA MET A 16 -7.82 0.60 7.19
C MET A 16 -7.99 -0.71 7.97
N ASP A 17 -8.33 -0.63 9.26
CA ASP A 17 -8.57 -1.79 10.11
C ASP A 17 -9.66 -2.70 9.54
N THR A 18 -10.78 -2.10 9.12
CA THR A 18 -11.90 -2.84 8.52
C THR A 18 -11.47 -3.54 7.22
N MET A 19 -10.70 -2.85 6.37
CA MET A 19 -10.19 -3.42 5.12
C MET A 19 -9.22 -4.57 5.38
N VAL A 20 -8.25 -4.41 6.29
CA VAL A 20 -7.26 -5.43 6.64
C VAL A 20 -7.95 -6.64 7.26
N ASP A 21 -8.91 -6.44 8.17
CA ASP A 21 -9.67 -7.53 8.78
C ASP A 21 -10.46 -8.34 7.73
N ALA A 22 -11.11 -7.65 6.78
CA ALA A 22 -11.81 -8.31 5.68
C ALA A 22 -10.88 -9.14 4.77
N LEU A 23 -9.60 -8.76 4.67
CA LEU A 23 -8.60 -9.48 3.87
C LEU A 23 -7.97 -10.67 4.60
N LYS A 24 -8.27 -10.92 5.88
CA LYS A 24 -7.79 -12.11 6.61
C LYS A 24 -8.19 -13.43 5.94
N VAL A 25 -9.25 -13.43 5.14
CA VAL A 25 -9.66 -14.60 4.33
C VAL A 25 -8.56 -15.10 3.37
N VAL A 26 -7.61 -14.24 3.00
CA VAL A 26 -6.44 -14.59 2.17
C VAL A 26 -5.11 -14.57 2.91
N GLU A 27 -5.12 -14.45 4.24
CA GLU A 27 -3.91 -14.39 5.09
C GLU A 27 -3.04 -15.65 4.91
N ASP A 28 -3.64 -16.83 5.07
CA ASP A 28 -2.96 -18.13 4.96
C ASP A 28 -2.81 -18.63 3.50
N LYS A 29 -3.15 -17.81 2.50
CA LYS A 29 -3.07 -18.20 1.09
C LYS A 29 -1.70 -17.86 0.52
N GLU A 30 -0.81 -18.86 0.48
CA GLU A 30 0.57 -18.70 -0.01
C GLU A 30 0.67 -18.21 -1.47
N ASP A 31 -0.29 -18.60 -2.31
CA ASP A 31 -0.35 -18.19 -3.72
C ASP A 31 -0.83 -16.74 -3.91
N TRP A 32 -1.27 -16.06 -2.86
CA TRP A 32 -1.81 -14.70 -2.92
C TRP A 32 -0.80 -13.68 -2.39
N GLY A 33 -0.67 -12.54 -3.08
CA GLY A 33 0.08 -11.38 -2.61
C GLY A 33 -0.84 -10.25 -2.15
N LEU A 34 -0.42 -9.48 -1.15
CA LEU A 34 -1.01 -8.21 -0.74
C LEU A 34 0.08 -7.14 -0.68
N PHE A 35 -0.24 -5.95 -1.17
CA PHE A 35 0.53 -4.72 -0.99
C PHE A 35 -0.47 -3.63 -0.61
N ILE A 36 -0.45 -3.21 0.65
CA ILE A 36 -1.39 -2.24 1.22
C ILE A 36 -0.55 -1.12 1.80
N ASP A 37 -0.41 -0.01 1.08
CA ASP A 37 0.30 1.18 1.55
C ASP A 37 -0.65 2.18 2.21
N SER A 38 -0.14 2.96 3.15
CA SER A 38 -0.91 3.99 3.84
C SER A 38 -0.88 5.31 3.08
N CYS A 39 -1.22 5.24 1.79
CA CYS A 39 -1.29 6.38 0.88
C CYS A 39 -2.74 6.71 0.52
N PHE A 40 -3.14 7.98 0.68
CA PHE A 40 -4.43 8.45 0.18
C PHE A 40 -4.37 8.73 -1.33
N THR A 41 -4.58 7.70 -2.14
CA THR A 41 -4.50 7.76 -3.61
C THR A 41 -5.39 6.68 -4.25
N HIS A 42 -5.55 6.71 -5.57
CA HIS A 42 -6.33 5.72 -6.33
C HIS A 42 -5.60 5.36 -7.65
N CYS A 43 -5.91 4.20 -8.23
CA CYS A 43 -5.34 3.73 -9.49
C CYS A 43 -3.79 3.57 -9.51
N GLN A 44 -3.15 3.27 -8.38
CA GLN A 44 -1.67 3.22 -8.28
C GLN A 44 -1.00 2.25 -9.26
N SER A 45 -1.65 1.14 -9.61
CA SER A 45 -1.08 0.14 -10.53
C SER A 45 -1.04 0.59 -11.99
N ILE A 46 -1.78 1.64 -12.36
CA ILE A 46 -1.93 2.09 -13.75
C ILE A 46 -0.84 3.10 -14.12
N PHE A 47 -0.31 3.86 -13.15
CA PHE A 47 0.67 4.90 -13.41
C PHE A 47 2.09 4.40 -13.18
N GLY A 48 2.95 4.52 -14.19
CA GLY A 48 4.38 4.17 -14.05
C GLY A 48 5.09 4.90 -12.91
N LEU A 49 4.68 6.13 -12.60
CA LEU A 49 5.22 6.92 -11.49
C LEU A 49 4.94 6.28 -10.12
N SER A 50 3.74 5.76 -9.88
CA SER A 50 3.42 5.03 -8.64
C SER A 50 3.81 3.56 -8.69
N TRP A 51 3.89 2.96 -9.88
CA TRP A 51 4.21 1.55 -10.04
C TRP A 51 5.70 1.24 -9.83
N ASN A 52 6.59 1.95 -10.54
CA ASN A 52 8.03 1.71 -10.51
C ASN A 52 8.87 2.93 -10.93
N SER A 53 9.12 3.82 -9.99
CA SER A 53 9.94 5.01 -10.19
C SER A 53 10.67 5.41 -8.89
N ALA A 54 11.55 6.41 -9.01
CA ALA A 54 12.22 6.99 -7.84
C ALA A 54 11.24 7.61 -6.82
N ILE A 55 10.03 7.98 -7.27
CA ILE A 55 8.98 8.59 -6.45
C ILE A 55 7.79 7.65 -6.21
N SER A 56 7.92 6.36 -6.52
CA SER A 56 6.85 5.41 -6.18
C SER A 56 6.70 5.28 -4.67
N PRO A 57 5.48 5.04 -4.18
CA PRO A 57 5.30 4.57 -2.82
C PRO A 57 6.06 3.27 -2.60
N ARG A 58 6.56 3.10 -1.38
CA ARG A 58 7.38 1.97 -0.96
C ARG A 58 6.92 1.47 0.38
N LEU A 59 6.97 0.15 0.53
CA LEU A 59 6.96 -0.54 1.82
C LEU A 59 8.35 -1.13 2.04
N GLY A 60 8.94 -0.79 3.18
CA GLY A 60 10.37 -0.93 3.36
C GLY A 60 11.13 -0.17 2.26
N ASN A 61 11.91 -0.90 1.46
CA ASN A 61 12.66 -0.31 0.33
C ASN A 61 12.15 -0.76 -1.05
N LYS A 62 10.98 -1.42 -1.12
CA LYS A 62 10.45 -1.98 -2.38
C LYS A 62 9.26 -1.18 -2.90
N THR A 63 9.25 -0.94 -4.20
CA THR A 63 8.11 -0.44 -4.97
C THR A 63 7.03 -1.51 -5.13
N ILE A 64 5.85 -1.09 -5.60
CA ILE A 64 4.75 -2.00 -5.97
C ILE A 64 5.24 -3.03 -6.99
N ALA A 65 5.97 -2.60 -8.02
CA ALA A 65 6.47 -3.49 -9.07
C ALA A 65 7.47 -4.54 -8.56
N GLU A 66 8.34 -4.15 -7.63
CA GLU A 66 9.30 -5.08 -7.01
C GLU A 66 8.59 -6.14 -6.17
N VAL A 67 7.62 -5.71 -5.35
CA VAL A 67 6.82 -6.63 -4.52
C VAL A 67 5.99 -7.58 -5.38
N VAL A 68 5.27 -7.07 -6.37
CA VAL A 68 4.47 -7.89 -7.30
C VAL A 68 5.37 -8.81 -8.12
N GLY A 69 6.54 -8.35 -8.55
CA GLY A 69 7.50 -9.17 -9.28
C GLY A 69 8.06 -10.31 -8.42
N ASP A 70 8.35 -10.06 -7.15
CA ASP A 70 8.82 -11.12 -6.23
C ASP A 70 7.75 -12.18 -5.98
N TRP A 71 6.49 -11.77 -5.82
CA TRP A 71 5.35 -12.68 -5.72
C TRP A 71 5.15 -13.48 -7.02
N TYR A 72 5.06 -12.82 -8.18
CA TYR A 72 4.80 -13.47 -9.47
C TYR A 72 5.87 -14.50 -9.86
N HIS A 73 7.13 -14.23 -9.53
CA HIS A 73 8.25 -15.14 -9.80
C HIS A 73 8.50 -16.16 -8.68
N GLY A 74 7.70 -16.17 -7.61
CA GLY A 74 7.90 -17.06 -6.46
C GLY A 74 9.22 -16.82 -5.72
N ARG A 75 9.80 -15.61 -5.81
CA ARG A 75 11.03 -15.24 -5.07
C ARG A 75 10.76 -15.04 -3.58
N SER A 76 9.50 -14.89 -3.21
CA SER A 76 8.99 -14.82 -1.85
C SER A 76 7.58 -15.41 -1.82
N GLN A 77 7.33 -16.38 -0.92
CA GLN A 77 6.00 -16.94 -0.71
C GLN A 77 5.24 -16.11 0.32
N GLY A 78 3.92 -15.96 0.13
CA GLY A 78 3.06 -15.25 1.09
C GLY A 78 3.42 -13.78 1.28
N VAL A 79 3.69 -13.04 0.20
CA VAL A 79 4.04 -11.61 0.31
C VAL A 79 2.82 -10.82 0.75
N LYS A 80 2.75 -10.46 2.03
CA LYS A 80 1.69 -9.65 2.63
C LYS A 80 2.30 -8.39 3.23
N GLU A 81 2.61 -7.42 2.36
CA GLU A 81 3.15 -6.14 2.79
C GLU A 81 1.98 -5.23 3.18
N ILE A 82 1.85 -4.96 4.47
CA ILE A 82 0.81 -4.08 5.03
C ILE A 82 1.52 -2.99 5.83
N ASP A 83 1.21 -1.75 5.51
CA ASP A 83 1.81 -0.57 6.12
C ASP A 83 1.25 -0.26 7.52
N CYS A 84 1.85 0.73 8.19
CA CYS A 84 1.36 1.29 9.44
C CYS A 84 0.15 2.22 9.27
N GLU A 85 -0.49 2.64 10.36
CA GLU A 85 -1.63 3.58 10.33
C GLU A 85 -1.31 4.91 9.62
N TYR A 86 -2.30 5.50 8.96
CA TYR A 86 -2.12 6.75 8.19
C TYR A 86 -1.89 7.94 9.14
N PRO A 87 -1.02 8.93 8.83
CA PRO A 87 -0.19 9.08 7.63
C PRO A 87 1.28 8.70 7.89
N CYS A 88 1.60 7.41 8.04
CA CYS A 88 2.97 7.03 8.37
C CYS A 88 3.95 6.96 7.18
N ASN A 89 3.46 6.76 5.95
CA ASN A 89 4.34 6.46 4.82
C ASN A 89 4.85 7.74 4.12
N PRO A 90 6.16 8.06 4.25
CA PRO A 90 6.72 9.30 3.71
C PRO A 90 6.90 9.26 2.18
N THR A 91 6.73 8.11 1.56
CA THR A 91 6.91 7.93 0.11
C THR A 91 5.62 8.11 -0.68
N CYS A 92 4.50 8.33 0.02
CA CYS A 92 3.22 8.67 -0.60
C CYS A 92 3.31 10.01 -1.34
N ASN A 93 3.49 9.94 -2.66
CA ASN A 93 3.51 11.13 -3.50
C ASN A 93 2.08 11.58 -3.81
N SER A 94 1.80 12.85 -3.55
CA SER A 94 0.52 13.53 -3.83
C SER A 94 0.50 14.19 -5.21
N LEU A 95 1.59 14.07 -5.98
CA LEU A 95 1.66 14.56 -7.35
C LEU A 95 0.92 13.59 -8.27
N LEU A 96 -0.37 13.83 -8.47
CA LEU A 96 -1.09 13.30 -9.62
C LEU A 96 -0.35 13.76 -10.89
N PRO A 97 -0.17 12.90 -11.91
CA PRO A 97 0.19 13.40 -13.22
C PRO A 97 -0.94 14.35 -13.68
N THR A 98 -0.57 15.61 -13.90
CA THR A 98 -1.39 16.56 -14.68
C THR A 98 -1.67 16.04 -16.07
#